data_AF-A0A7C1XI30-F1
#
_entry.id   AF-A0A7C1XI30-F1
#
_cell.length_a   1.000
_cell.length_b   1.000
_cell.length_c   1.000
_cell.angle_alpha   90.00
_cell.angle_beta   90.00
_cell.angle_gamma   90.00
#
_symmetry.space_group_name_H-M   'P 1'
#
loop_
_entity.id
_entity.type
_entity.pdbx_description
1 polymer ?
#
loop_
_entity_poly.entity_id
_entity_poly.type
_entity_poly.pdbx_seq_one_letter_code
_entity_poly.pdbx_strand_id
1 'polypeptide(L)' 'ALDAQPVRIHAADVPVPYNARLEKAAIPSADDVYEGALKVMGKI' A
#
# COMPACT_ATOMS: atom_id res chain seq x y z
N ALA A 1 -4.11 -10.40 22.83
CA ALA A 1 -3.23 -10.58 21.64
C ALA A 1 -3.97 -10.01 20.43
N LEU A 2 -3.26 -9.58 19.39
CA LEU A 2 -3.90 -9.18 18.12
C LEU A 2 -4.15 -10.42 17.27
N ASP A 3 -5.31 -10.48 16.60
CA ASP A 3 -5.68 -11.63 15.74
C ASP A 3 -4.85 -11.70 14.45
N ALA A 4 -4.22 -10.59 14.06
CA ALA A 4 -3.28 -10.52 12.95
C ALA A 4 -2.18 -9.48 13.22
N GLN A 5 -1.02 -9.68 12.60
CA GLN A 5 0.07 -8.71 12.64
C GLN A 5 -0.31 -7.47 11.81
N PRO A 6 -0.19 -6.24 12.36
CA PRO A 6 -0.36 -5.02 11.59
C PRO A 6 0.60 -4.93 10.39
N VAL A 7 0.08 -4.49 9.26
CA VAL A 7 0.86 -4.21 8.04
C VAL A 7 0.80 -2.71 7.72
N ARG A 8 1.82 -2.19 7.04
CA ARG A 8 1.88 -0.79 6.60
C ARG A 8 1.72 -0.71 5.10
N ILE A 9 0.80 0.11 4.64
CA ILE A 9 0.71 0.57 3.25
C ILE A 9 1.35 1.95 3.23
N HIS A 10 2.38 2.12 2.41
CA HIS A 10 3.17 3.35 2.35
C HIS A 10 3.67 3.61 0.94
N ALA A 11 4.09 4.86 0.68
CA ALA A 11 4.68 5.25 -0.59
C ALA A 11 5.92 4.40 -0.93
N ALA A 12 6.20 4.26 -2.22
CA ALA A 12 7.42 3.59 -2.67
C ALA A 12 8.66 4.26 -2.06
N ASP A 13 9.70 3.47 -1.78
CA ASP A 13 10.94 3.95 -1.15
C ASP A 13 11.87 4.62 -2.16
N VAL A 14 11.36 5.70 -2.76
CA VAL A 14 12.03 6.54 -3.75
C VAL A 14 11.58 7.99 -3.55
N PRO A 15 12.39 8.99 -3.95
CA PRO A 15 11.92 10.37 -4.03
C PRO A 15 10.69 10.46 -4.96
N VAL A 16 9.69 11.25 -4.57
CA VAL A 16 8.46 11.41 -5.36
C VAL A 16 8.80 12.06 -6.72
N PRO A 17 8.54 11.37 -7.84
CA PRO A 17 8.89 11.87 -9.17
C PRO A 17 7.84 12.85 -9.69
N TYR A 18 8.26 13.82 -10.52
CA TYR A 18 7.35 14.80 -11.14
C TYR A 18 6.48 14.23 -12.27
N ASN A 19 6.93 13.17 -12.94
CA ASN A 19 6.16 12.56 -14.02
C ASN A 19 4.82 12.05 -13.48
N ALA A 20 3.69 12.55 -14.00
CA ALA A 20 2.36 12.24 -13.47
C ALA A 20 2.05 10.73 -13.34
N ARG A 21 2.56 9.89 -14.25
CA ARG A 21 2.36 8.44 -14.17
C ARG A 21 3.20 7.82 -13.05
N LEU A 22 4.43 8.29 -12.88
CA LEU A 22 5.33 7.80 -11.84
C LEU A 22 4.94 8.34 -10.46
N GLU A 23 4.45 9.58 -10.37
CA GLU A 23 3.92 10.16 -9.14
C GLU A 23 2.77 9.30 -8.60
N LYS A 24 1.82 8.99 -9.49
CA LYS A 24 0.70 8.11 -9.16
C LYS A 24 1.14 6.71 -8.74
N ALA A 25 2.21 6.18 -9.32
CA ALA A 25 2.76 4.87 -8.95
C ALA A 25 3.56 4.90 -7.64
N ALA A 26 4.10 6.06 -7.24
CA ALA A 26 4.86 6.21 -6.01
C ALA A 26 3.97 6.41 -4.78
N ILE A 27 2.77 6.98 -4.96
CA ILE A 27 1.81 7.28 -3.89
C ILE A 27 0.78 6.14 -3.79
N PRO A 28 0.47 5.62 -2.59
CA PRO A 28 -0.52 4.58 -2.42
C PRO A 28 -1.91 5.00 -2.89
N SER A 29 -2.61 4.07 -3.50
CA SER A 29 -3.98 4.18 -3.97
C SER A 29 -4.97 3.47 -3.03
N ALA A 30 -6.27 3.62 -3.31
CA ALA A 30 -7.31 2.86 -2.62
C ALA A 30 -7.17 1.34 -2.83
N ASP A 31 -6.69 0.93 -4.01
CA ASP A 31 -6.49 -0.49 -4.33
C ASP A 31 -5.40 -1.10 -3.44
N ASP A 32 -4.31 -0.37 -3.19
CA ASP A 32 -3.23 -0.82 -2.29
C ASP A 32 -3.73 -1.05 -0.85
N VAL A 33 -4.66 -0.21 -0.38
CA VAL A 33 -5.30 -0.38 0.94
C VAL A 33 -6.21 -1.60 0.95
N TYR A 34 -7.01 -1.78 -0.12
CA TYR A 34 -7.90 -2.92 -0.26
C TYR A 34 -7.13 -4.24 -0.24
N GLU A 35 -6.08 -4.36 -1.06
CA GLU A 35 -5.22 -5.53 -1.11
C GLU A 35 -4.51 -5.78 0.24
N GLY A 36 -4.01 -4.71 0.87
CA GLY A 36 -3.42 -4.79 2.21
C GLY A 36 -4.40 -5.32 3.26
N ALA A 37 -5.66 -4.89 3.21
CA ALA A 37 -6.71 -5.38 4.11
C ALA A 37 -7.05 -6.86 3.84
N LEU A 38 -7.19 -7.27 2.58
CA LEU A 38 -7.43 -8.67 2.23
C LEU A 38 -6.31 -9.60 2.71
N LYS A 39 -5.05 -9.15 2.58
CA LYS A 39 -3.87 -9.88 3.07
C LYS A 39 -3.90 -10.07 4.58
N VAL A 40 -4.21 -9.02 5.36
CA VAL A 40 -4.35 -9.11 6.82
C VAL A 40 -5.47 -10.09 7.22
N MET A 41 -6.53 -10.13 6.42
CA MET A 41 -7.66 -11.04 6.65
C MET A 41 -7.41 -12.47 6.14
N GLY A 42 -6.23 -12.78 5.58
CA GLY A 42 -5.90 -14.11 5.05
C GLY A 42 -6.73 -14.51 3.82
N LYS A 43 -7.23 -13.53 3.06
CA LYS A 43 -8.02 -13.76 1.85
C LYS A 43 -7.17 -13.83 0.58
N ILE A 44 -5.91 -13.36 0.66
CA ILE A 44 -4.83 -13.45 -0.33
C ILE A 44 -3.48 -13.66 0.37
#